data_AF-A0A8S2XWN4-F1
#
_entry.id   AF-A0A8S2XWN4-F1
#
_cell.length_a   1.000
_cell.length_b   1.000
_cell.length_c   1.000
_cell.angle_alpha   90.00
_cell.angle_beta   90.00
_cell.angle_gamma   90.00
#
_symmetry.space_group_name_H-M   'P 1'
#
loop_
_entity.id
_entity.type
_entity.pdbx_description
1 polymer ?
#
loop_
_entity_poly.entity_id
_entity_poly.type
_entity_poly.pdbx_seq_one_letter_code
_entity_poly.pdbx_strand_id
1 'polypeptide(L)'
;LKYDLLDRVVGDFLDGVKTLCTTGLRVMSAGVEKIYFGGLFFTLGDYPAQQSIHGRKESVAAKKFCPCCDVAADNYIDSIDQVINSS
;
A
#
# COMPACT_ATOMS: atom_id res chain seq x y z
N LEU A 1 -3.15 15.61 -12.89
CA LEU A 1 -4.14 16.09 -11.91
C LEU A 1 -3.42 16.36 -10.60
N LYS A 2 -3.79 17.45 -9.91
CA LYS A 2 -3.16 17.90 -8.66
C LYS A 2 -3.26 16.82 -7.58
N TYR A 3 -2.13 16.17 -7.28
CA TYR A 3 -1.94 15.37 -6.08
C TYR A 3 -1.83 16.25 -4.81
N ASP A 4 -1.66 17.57 -4.97
CA ASP A 4 -1.48 18.56 -3.89
C ASP A 4 -2.46 18.46 -2.73
N LEU A 5 -3.75 18.16 -2.97
CA LEU A 5 -4.73 18.13 -1.88
C LEU A 5 -4.64 16.83 -1.08
N LEU A 6 -4.48 15.70 -1.76
CA LEU A 6 -4.36 14.40 -1.11
C LEU A 6 -3.05 14.33 -0.32
N ASP A 7 -1.95 14.80 -0.90
CA ASP A 7 -0.66 14.87 -0.23
C ASP A 7 -0.69 15.80 0.98
N ARG A 8 -1.42 16.93 0.91
CA ARG A 8 -1.59 17.82 2.09
C ARG A 8 -2.46 17.22 3.19
N VAL A 9 -3.45 16.40 2.85
CA VAL A 9 -4.37 15.81 3.83
C VAL A 9 -3.78 14.55 4.46
N VAL A 10 -3.06 13.75 3.69
CA VAL A 10 -2.58 12.42 4.09
C VAL A 10 -1.08 12.42 4.39
N GLY A 11 -0.32 13.43 3.96
CA GLY A 11 1.13 13.52 4.14
C GLY A 11 1.57 13.45 5.60
N ASP A 12 1.03 14.32 6.46
CA ASP A 12 1.36 14.34 7.90
C ASP A 12 1.08 12.99 8.57
N PHE A 13 0.01 12.32 8.14
CA PHE A 13 -0.32 10.99 8.62
C PHE A 13 0.71 9.95 8.16
N LEU A 14 1.07 9.94 6.87
CA LEU A 14 2.08 9.02 6.32
C LEU A 14 3.47 9.23 6.95
N ASP A 15 3.84 10.48 7.22
CA ASP A 15 5.08 10.79 7.93
C ASP A 15 5.05 10.23 9.36
N GLY A 16 3.92 10.36 10.06
CA GLY A 16 3.70 9.72 11.36
C GLY A 16 3.84 8.19 11.31
N VAL A 17 3.27 7.53 10.28
CA VAL A 17 3.45 6.08 10.07
C VAL A 17 4.93 5.75 9.85
N LYS A 18 5.63 6.55 9.05
CA LYS A 18 7.05 6.35 8.77
C LYS A 18 7.90 6.49 10.02
N THR A 19 7.64 7.48 10.87
CA THR A 19 8.30 7.62 12.18
C THR A 19 8.05 6.40 13.07
N LEU A 20 6.81 5.90 13.13
CA LEU A 20 6.46 4.70 13.89
C LEU A 20 7.22 3.45 13.40
N CYS A 21 7.37 3.28 12.09
CA CYS A 21 8.08 2.16 11.46
C CYS A 21 9.61 2.24 11.62
N THR A 22 10.19 3.44 11.62
CA THR A 22 11.65 3.63 11.54
C THR A 22 12.30 3.97 12.88
N THR A 23 11.68 4.90 13.62
CA THR A 23 12.26 5.48 14.83
C THR A 23 11.59 4.94 16.09
N GLY A 24 10.32 4.53 15.97
CA GLY A 24 9.49 4.08 17.09
C GLY A 24 8.98 5.24 17.94
N LEU A 25 7.88 5.00 18.65
CA LEU A 25 7.26 5.94 19.56
C LEU A 25 7.88 5.78 20.95
N ARG A 26 8.47 6.86 21.48
CA ARG A 26 9.00 6.88 22.85
C ARG A 26 7.90 7.26 23.81
N VAL A 27 7.62 6.39 24.78
CA VAL A 27 6.58 6.57 25.77
C VAL A 27 7.21 6.47 27.14
N MET A 28 7.04 7.52 27.94
CA MET A 28 7.34 7.48 29.36
C MET A 28 6.17 6.82 30.09
N SER A 29 6.40 5.66 30.68
CA SER A 29 5.38 4.95 31.47
C SER A 29 5.98 4.55 32.81
N ALA A 30 5.38 5.04 33.90
CA ALA A 30 5.83 4.79 35.27
C ALA A 30 7.33 5.14 35.50
N GLY A 31 7.79 6.25 34.94
CA GLY A 31 9.17 6.74 35.12
C GLY A 31 10.23 6.02 34.28
N VAL A 32 9.84 5.05 33.45
CA VAL A 32 10.75 4.33 32.54
C VAL A 32 10.41 4.71 31.10
N GLU A 33 11.44 5.04 30.31
CA GLU A 33 11.31 5.25 28.87
C GLU A 33 11.19 3.88 28.18
N LYS A 34 10.15 3.71 27.36
CA LYS A 34 9.98 2.55 26.48
C LYS A 34 9.83 3.03 25.05
N ILE A 35 10.41 2.27 24.11
CA ILE A 35 10.31 2.54 22.68
C ILE A 35 9.43 1.47 22.06
N TYR A 36 8.35 1.89 21.40
CA TYR A 36 7.40 1.02 20.71
C TYR A 36 7.53 1.20 19.21
N PHE A 37 7.87 0.11 18.53
CA PHE A 37 7.85 0.06 17.07
C PHE A 37 6.49 -0.48 16.60
N GLY A 38 6.01 0.02 15.48
CA GLY A 38 4.76 -0.42 14.89
C GLY A 38 4.72 -0.11 13.40
N GLY A 39 3.63 -0.49 12.77
CA GLY A 39 3.38 -0.16 11.37
C GLY A 39 1.90 -0.34 11.06
N LEU A 40 1.45 0.30 9.98
CA LEU A 40 0.09 0.16 9.48
C LEU A 40 0.11 -0.66 8.20
N PHE A 41 -0.76 -1.67 8.15
CA PHE A 41 -0.98 -2.46 6.95
C PHE A 41 -2.26 -1.99 6.28
N PHE A 42 -2.13 -1.28 5.16
CA PHE A 42 -3.26 -0.76 4.40
C PHE A 42 -3.81 -1.86 3.48
N THR A 43 -4.97 -2.39 3.82
CA THR A 43 -5.71 -3.38 2.99
C THR A 43 -6.90 -2.79 2.26
N LEU A 44 -7.29 -1.57 2.62
CA LEU A 44 -8.48 -0.91 2.09
C LEU A 44 -8.08 0.14 1.06
N GLY A 45 -8.43 -0.12 -0.19
CA GLY A 45 -8.31 0.79 -1.31
C GLY A 45 -8.98 0.13 -2.51
N ASP A 46 -9.87 0.86 -3.18
CA ASP A 46 -10.37 0.39 -4.45
C ASP A 46 -9.22 0.38 -5.48
N TYR A 47 -9.40 -0.42 -6.53
CA TYR A 47 -8.35 -0.62 -7.52
C TYR A 47 -7.81 0.70 -8.10
N PRO A 48 -8.64 1.72 -8.43
CA PRO A 48 -8.16 3.02 -8.88
C PRO A 48 -7.32 3.77 -7.83
N ALA A 49 -7.75 3.82 -6.56
CA ALA A 49 -6.97 4.47 -5.51
C ALA A 49 -5.62 3.80 -5.30
N GLN A 50 -5.57 2.46 -5.32
CA GLN A 50 -4.30 1.74 -5.21
C GLN A 50 -3.35 2.08 -6.36
N GLN A 51 -3.84 2.12 -7.60
CA GLN A 51 -2.99 2.47 -8.76
C GLN A 51 -2.44 3.90 -8.64
N SER A 52 -3.28 4.84 -8.19
CA SER A 52 -2.90 6.23 -7.99
C SER A 52 -1.86 6.39 -6.88
N ILE A 53 -2.03 5.72 -5.73
CA ILE A 53 -1.08 5.72 -4.61
C ILE A 53 0.29 5.13 -5.01
N HIS A 54 0.29 4.09 -5.85
CA HIS A 54 1.52 3.45 -6.34
C HIS A 54 2.15 4.20 -7.54
N GLY A 55 1.64 5.38 -7.91
CA GLY A 55 2.17 6.18 -9.01
C GLY A 55 1.99 5.54 -10.40
N ARG A 56 1.08 4.57 -10.54
CA ARG A 56 0.81 3.90 -11.81
C ARG A 56 -0.17 4.76 -12.62
N LYS A 57 0.12 4.93 -13.91
CA LYS A 57 -0.82 5.54 -14.85
C LYS A 57 -2.00 4.59 -15.06
N GLU A 58 -3.22 5.10 -15.11
CA GLU A 58 -4.44 4.29 -15.37
C GLU A 58 -4.31 3.45 -16.66
N SER A 59 -3.62 3.98 -17.68
CA SER A 59 -3.34 3.26 -18.93
C SER A 59 -2.42 2.03 -18.76
N VAL A 60 -1.60 2.01 -17.71
CA VAL A 60 -0.75 0.86 -17.33
C VAL A 60 -1.54 -0.13 -16.46
N ALA A 61 -2.44 0.37 -15.61
CA ALA A 61 -3.37 -0.45 -14.83
C ALA A 61 -4.31 -1.28 -15.72
N ALA A 62 -4.72 -0.74 -16.88
CA ALA A 62 -5.51 -1.48 -17.86
C ALA A 62 -4.78 -2.69 -18.47
N LYS A 63 -3.44 -2.72 -18.44
CA LYS A 63 -2.62 -3.84 -18.96
C LYS A 63 -2.10 -4.76 -17.86
N LYS A 64 -1.86 -4.25 -16.66
CA LYS A 64 -1.34 -4.99 -15.50
C LYS A 64 -2.41 -5.09 -14.42
N PHE A 65 -3.03 -6.27 -14.33
CA PHE A 65 -4.16 -6.55 -13.46
C PHE A 65 -3.79 -6.44 -11.98
N CYS A 66 -2.59 -6.85 -11.55
CA CYS A 66 -2.21 -6.80 -10.13
C CYS A 66 -1.04 -5.83 -9.85
N PRO A 67 -1.20 -4.85 -8.95
CA PRO A 67 -0.13 -3.93 -8.58
C PRO A 67 0.98 -4.56 -7.73
N CYS A 68 0.75 -5.73 -7.12
CA CYS A 68 1.74 -6.41 -6.28
C CYS A 68 2.65 -7.36 -7.06
N CYS A 69 2.11 -8.09 -8.05
CA CYS A 69 2.86 -9.10 -8.79
C CYS A 69 3.04 -8.78 -10.29
N ASP A 70 2.55 -7.62 -10.74
CA ASP A 70 2.74 -7.13 -12.12
C ASP A 70 2.22 -8.05 -13.24
N VAL A 71 1.36 -9.00 -12.87
CA VAL A 71 0.68 -9.91 -13.79
C VAL A 71 -0.17 -9.10 -14.76
N ALA A 72 0.08 -9.35 -16.06
CA ALA A 72 -0.70 -8.77 -17.14
C ALA A 72 -2.11 -9.40 -17.17
N ALA A 73 -3.10 -8.62 -17.60
CA ALA A 73 -4.51 -9.02 -17.52
C ALA A 73 -4.84 -10.26 -18.38
N ASP A 74 -4.10 -10.45 -19.47
CA ASP A 74 -4.15 -11.63 -20.34
C ASP A 74 -3.67 -12.91 -19.63
N ASN A 75 -2.59 -12.81 -18.83
CA ASN A 75 -2.01 -13.96 -18.12
C ASN A 75 -2.76 -14.36 -16.84
N TYR A 76 -3.68 -13.52 -16.35
CA TYR A 76 -4.43 -13.81 -15.13
C TYR A 76 -5.44 -14.95 -15.32
N ILE A 77 -6.11 -14.98 -16.47
CA ILE A 77 -7.11 -16.01 -16.80
C ILE A 77 -6.44 -17.39 -16.92
N ASP A 78 -5.33 -17.47 -17.67
CA ASP A 78 -4.57 -18.71 -17.86
C ASP A 78 -4.02 -19.28 -16.54
N SER A 79 -3.63 -18.40 -15.60
CA SER A 79 -3.11 -18.82 -14.29
C SER A 79 -4.19 -19.39 -13.36
N ILE A 80 -5.44 -18.92 -13.47
CA ILE A 80 -6.57 -19.46 -12.69
C ILE A 80 -6.95 -20.83 -13.22
N ASP A 81 -7.02 -20.99 -14.55
CA ASP A 81 -7.34 -22.27 -15.19
C ASP A 81 -6.29 -23.34 -14.88
N GLN A 82 -5.00 -22.96 -14.81
CA GLN A 82 -3.96 -23.89 -14.36
C GLN A 82 -4.15 -24.34 -12.91
N VAL A 83 -4.52 -23.45 -11.98
CA VAL A 83 -4.72 -23.79 -10.56
C VAL A 83 -5.97 -24.66 -10.36
N ILE A 84 -7.06 -24.37 -11.07
CA ILE A 84 -8.31 -25.14 -10.99
C ILE A 84 -8.15 -26.53 -11.59
N ASN A 85 -7.44 -26.67 -12.72
CA ASN A 85 -7.29 -27.95 -13.42
C ASN A 85 -6.06 -28.77 -12.99
N SER A 86 -5.26 -28.28 -12.05
CA SER A 86 -4.15 -29.03 -11.43
C SER A 86 -4.44 -29.51 -10.01
N SER A 87 -5.68 -29.30 -9.52
CA SER A 87 -6.21 -29.84 -8.26
C SER A 87 -7.12 -31.04 -8.52
#